data_AF-A0A4Y6PML6-F1
#
_entry.id   AF-A0A4Y6PML6-F1
#
_cell.length_a   1.000
_cell.length_b   1.000
_cell.length_c   1.000
_cell.angle_alpha   90.00
_cell.angle_beta   90.00
_cell.angle_gamma   90.00
#
_symmetry.space_group_name_H-M   'P 1'
#
loop_
_entity.id
_entity.type
_entity.pdbx_description
1 polymer ?
#
loop_
_entity_poly.entity_id
_entity_poly.type
_entity_poly.pdbx_seq_one_letter_code
_entity_poly.pdbx_strand_id
1 'polypeptide(L)'
;MQKMCGRAALSPRGTYYSRYYPLYAEYQLPTGEMLVRALPEGVIDPGGRITGFVYFEDLESIEPTPDRVTFRYVLVDAEANRRFGVVEIPFDVVED
;
A
#
# COMPACT_ATOMS: atom_id res chain seq x y z
N MET A 1 -24.95 2.75 -45.58
CA MET A 1 -24.91 1.64 -44.61
C MET A 1 -24.47 2.22 -43.27
N GLN A 2 -25.42 2.49 -42.38
CA GLN A 2 -25.20 3.02 -41.02
C GLN A 2 -24.69 1.89 -40.11
N LYS A 3 -23.68 2.19 -39.29
CA LYS A 3 -23.53 1.57 -37.98
C LYS A 3 -23.25 2.68 -36.96
N MET A 4 -24.27 2.97 -36.15
CA MET A 4 -24.11 3.67 -34.88
C MET A 4 -23.25 2.80 -33.96
N CYS A 5 -22.34 3.40 -33.21
CA CYS A 5 -21.86 2.83 -31.96
C CYS A 5 -21.71 3.94 -30.93
N GLY A 6 -22.08 3.61 -29.69
CA GLY A 6 -22.49 4.51 -28.63
C GLY A 6 -21.42 5.49 -28.15
N ARG A 7 -21.92 6.67 -27.78
CA ARG A 7 -21.23 7.69 -27.01
C ARG A 7 -21.14 7.19 -25.57
N ALA A 8 -20.02 6.60 -25.17
CA ALA A 8 -19.69 6.39 -23.77
C ALA A 8 -18.91 7.62 -23.28
N ALA A 9 -19.50 8.37 -22.36
CA ALA A 9 -18.85 9.47 -21.69
C ALA A 9 -17.71 8.91 -20.82
N LEU A 10 -16.47 9.01 -21.29
CA LEU A 10 -15.30 8.76 -20.45
C LEU A 10 -14.97 10.03 -19.68
N SER A 11 -15.21 9.96 -18.37
CA SER A 11 -14.72 10.88 -17.34
C SER A 11 -13.20 11.09 -17.49
N PRO A 12 -12.67 12.32 -17.29
CA PRO A 12 -11.25 12.58 -17.44
C PRO A 12 -10.51 12.13 -16.17
N ARG A 13 -10.33 10.82 -15.98
CA ARG A 13 -9.47 10.24 -14.94
C ARG A 13 -8.35 9.40 -15.55
N GLY A 14 -7.65 9.96 -16.53
CA GLY A 14 -6.59 9.24 -17.26
C GLY A 14 -5.34 10.06 -17.54
N THR A 15 -5.25 11.31 -17.06
CA THR A 15 -4.19 12.23 -17.50
C THR A 15 -3.12 12.52 -16.44
N TYR A 16 -3.28 12.04 -15.20
CA TYR A 16 -2.32 12.35 -14.14
C TYR A 16 -0.96 11.66 -14.36
N TYR A 17 -0.94 10.47 -14.96
CA TYR A 17 0.29 9.74 -15.25
C TYR A 17 1.10 10.25 -16.47
N SER A 18 0.59 11.23 -17.23
CA SER A 18 1.11 11.48 -18.59
C SER A 18 2.22 12.56 -18.69
N ARG A 19 2.59 13.29 -17.63
CA ARG A 19 3.50 14.46 -17.78
C ARG A 19 4.83 14.42 -17.06
N TYR A 20 5.12 13.42 -16.22
CA TYR A 20 6.42 13.30 -15.53
C TYR A 20 7.29 12.13 -16.02
N TYR A 21 6.98 11.60 -17.20
CA TYR A 21 7.54 10.36 -17.73
C TYR A 21 8.61 10.57 -18.82
N PRO A 22 9.79 11.13 -18.51
CA PRO A 22 10.97 10.61 -19.21
C PRO A 22 12.29 10.53 -18.41
N LEU A 23 12.31 10.54 -17.06
CA LEU A 23 13.59 10.52 -16.31
C LEU A 23 13.75 9.49 -15.17
N TYR A 24 12.69 8.78 -14.78
CA TYR A 24 12.78 7.67 -13.82
C TYR A 24 12.45 6.37 -14.55
N ALA A 25 13.38 5.41 -14.53
CA ALA A 25 13.03 4.04 -14.88
C ALA A 25 11.86 3.61 -13.99
N GLU A 26 10.75 3.16 -14.58
CA GLU A 26 9.62 2.59 -13.84
C GLU A 26 10.09 1.36 -13.08
N TYR A 27 10.50 1.53 -11.81
CA TYR A 27 10.67 0.39 -10.94
C TYR A 27 9.28 -0.09 -10.56
N GLN A 28 8.90 -1.27 -11.06
CA GLN A 28 7.66 -1.90 -10.66
C GLN A 28 7.76 -2.24 -9.16
N LEU A 29 6.92 -1.58 -8.36
CA LEU A 29 6.81 -1.85 -6.93
C LEU A 29 5.85 -3.02 -6.68
N PRO A 30 6.10 -3.84 -5.65
CA PRO A 30 7.31 -3.84 -4.82
C PRO A 30 8.52 -4.39 -5.59
N THR A 31 9.71 -3.85 -5.33
CA THR A 31 10.95 -4.40 -5.92
C THR A 31 11.33 -5.73 -5.26
N GLY A 32 12.16 -6.53 -5.94
CA GLY A 32 12.66 -7.78 -5.36
C GLY A 32 13.42 -7.58 -4.03
N GLU A 33 14.11 -6.46 -3.87
CA GLU A 33 14.78 -6.12 -2.62
C GLU A 33 13.78 -5.82 -1.49
N MET A 34 12.71 -5.08 -1.79
CA MET A 34 11.66 -4.79 -0.81
C MET A 34 11.07 -6.09 -0.27
N LEU A 35 10.83 -7.07 -1.14
CA LEU A 35 10.32 -8.38 -0.74
C LEU A 35 11.28 -9.14 0.18
N VAL A 36 12.60 -9.11 -0.10
CA VAL A 36 13.61 -9.78 0.75
C VAL A 36 13.73 -9.13 2.13
N ARG A 37 13.54 -7.81 2.21
CA ARG A 37 13.66 -7.04 3.45
C ARG A 37 12.33 -6.88 4.20
N ALA A 38 11.21 -7.26 3.58
CA ALA A 38 9.90 -7.13 4.18
C ALA A 38 9.80 -7.92 5.48
N LEU A 39 8.94 -7.45 6.39
CA LEU A 39 8.60 -8.20 7.59
C LEU A 39 8.05 -9.58 7.16
N PRO A 40 8.67 -10.70 7.59
CA PRO A 40 8.21 -12.02 7.19
C PRO A 40 6.79 -12.28 7.65
N GLU A 41 5.96 -12.77 6.73
CA GLU A 41 4.62 -13.26 7.06
C GLU A 41 4.71 -14.69 7.61
N GLY A 42 3.90 -15.00 8.62
CA GLY A 42 3.80 -16.35 9.16
C GLY A 42 3.55 -16.42 10.66
N VAL A 43 3.72 -17.62 11.20
CA VAL A 43 3.57 -17.91 12.62
C VAL A 43 4.93 -17.77 13.30
N ILE A 44 4.94 -17.12 14.46
CA ILE A 44 6.14 -16.98 15.29
C ILE A 44 6.04 -17.98 16.44
N ASP A 45 7.06 -18.82 16.60
CA ASP A 45 7.13 -19.77 17.70
C ASP A 45 7.22 -19.08 19.07
N PRO A 46 6.85 -19.75 20.17
CA PRO A 46 7.00 -19.20 21.51
C PRO A 46 8.43 -18.72 21.80
N GLY A 47 8.59 -17.44 22.18
CA GLY A 47 9.89 -16.80 22.40
C GLY A 47 10.64 -16.42 21.11
N GLY A 48 10.07 -16.69 19.94
CA GLY A 48 10.58 -16.29 18.65
C GLY A 48 10.52 -14.77 18.46
N ARG A 49 11.40 -14.28 17.59
CA ARG A 49 11.48 -12.86 17.22
C ARG A 49 11.66 -12.74 15.73
N ILE A 50 10.86 -11.88 15.10
CA ILE A 50 11.02 -11.49 13.70
C ILE A 50 11.33 -9.99 13.62
N THR A 51 11.96 -9.58 12.53
CA THR A 51 12.27 -8.18 12.25
C THR A 51 12.29 -8.01 10.73
N GLY A 52 11.86 -6.83 10.26
CA GLY A 52 11.85 -6.48 8.85
C GLY A 52 11.19 -5.13 8.65
N PHE A 53 10.95 -4.79 7.39
CA PHE A 53 10.38 -3.51 7.01
C PHE A 53 8.92 -3.66 6.55
N VAL A 54 8.09 -2.66 6.85
CA VAL A 54 6.75 -2.51 6.28
C VAL A 54 6.79 -1.29 5.37
N TYR A 55 6.41 -1.48 4.11
CA TYR A 55 6.42 -0.43 3.10
C TYR A 55 4.99 0.01 2.82
N PHE A 56 4.79 1.30 2.63
CA PHE A 56 3.52 1.91 2.26
C PHE A 56 3.69 2.66 0.95
N GLU A 57 2.64 2.71 0.14
CA GLU A 57 2.59 3.59 -1.02
C GLU A 57 2.45 5.05 -0.58
N ASP A 58 2.81 5.96 -1.47
CA ASP A 58 2.72 7.40 -1.22
C ASP A 58 1.26 7.84 -1.03
N LEU A 59 1.05 8.68 -0.02
CA LEU A 59 -0.26 9.25 0.33
C LEU A 59 -0.65 10.42 -0.59
N GLU A 60 0.28 10.96 -1.38
CA GLU A 60 0.02 12.02 -2.36
C GLU A 60 -1.10 11.66 -3.36
N SER A 61 -1.32 10.37 -3.62
CA SER A 61 -2.38 9.90 -4.51
C SER A 61 -3.79 9.95 -3.90
N ILE A 62 -3.90 10.23 -2.61
CA ILE A 62 -5.15 10.30 -1.86
C ILE A 62 -5.51 11.78 -1.68
N GLU A 63 -6.61 12.23 -2.31
CA GLU A 63 -7.11 13.60 -2.18
C GLU A 63 -8.42 13.66 -1.37
N PRO A 64 -8.51 14.49 -0.32
CA PRO A 64 -7.41 15.26 0.29
C PRO A 64 -6.41 14.34 0.99
N THR A 65 -5.14 14.75 1.03
CA THR A 65 -4.08 13.99 1.72
C THR A 65 -4.39 13.97 3.22
N PRO A 66 -4.34 12.78 3.88
CA PRO A 66 -4.70 12.67 5.28
C PRO A 66 -3.58 13.20 6.19
N ASP A 67 -3.92 14.06 7.14
CA ASP A 67 -2.97 14.62 8.13
C ASP A 67 -2.44 13.58 9.14
N ARG A 68 -3.16 12.45 9.30
CA ARG A 68 -2.80 11.38 10.23
C ARG A 68 -3.22 10.03 9.69
N VAL A 69 -2.31 9.07 9.77
CA VAL A 69 -2.56 7.66 9.42
C VAL A 69 -2.11 6.76 10.56
N THR A 70 -2.77 5.61 10.71
CA THR A 70 -2.40 4.62 11.73
C THR A 70 -2.11 3.29 11.05
N PHE A 71 -0.89 2.79 11.21
CA PHE A 71 -0.61 1.40 10.92
C PHE A 71 -1.28 0.53 11.98
N ARG A 72 -2.10 -0.41 11.54
CA ARG A 72 -2.85 -1.31 12.42
C ARG A 72 -2.65 -2.75 11.99
N TYR A 73 -2.16 -3.58 12.91
CA TYR A 73 -1.93 -4.99 12.67
C TYR A 73 -2.59 -5.84 13.75
N VAL A 74 -3.42 -6.81 13.33
CA VAL A 74 -4.15 -7.68 14.26
C VAL A 74 -3.34 -8.95 14.50
N LEU A 75 -3.09 -9.26 15.77
CA LEU A 75 -2.40 -10.47 16.18
C LEU A 75 -3.41 -11.61 16.37
N VAL A 76 -3.11 -12.74 15.74
CA VAL A 76 -3.97 -13.93 15.72
C VAL A 76 -3.19 -15.12 16.26
N ASP A 77 -3.82 -15.84 17.17
CA ASP A 77 -3.37 -17.14 17.65
C ASP A 77 -3.49 -18.13 16.50
N ALA A 78 -2.37 -18.70 16.06
CA ALA A 78 -2.32 -19.55 14.88
C ALA A 78 -3.04 -20.89 15.05
N GLU A 79 -3.21 -21.39 16.28
CA GLU A 79 -3.87 -22.68 16.55
C GLU A 79 -5.38 -22.51 16.66
N ALA A 80 -5.82 -21.54 17.46
CA ALA A 80 -7.23 -21.30 17.75
C ALA A 80 -7.89 -20.37 16.71
N ASN A 81 -7.11 -19.73 15.84
CA ASN A 81 -7.53 -18.68 14.91
C ASN A 81 -8.30 -17.54 15.62
N ARG A 82 -7.87 -17.23 16.86
CA ARG A 82 -8.50 -16.20 17.69
C ARG A 82 -7.62 -14.96 17.74
N ARG A 83 -8.24 -13.79 17.61
CA ARG A 83 -7.55 -12.51 17.82
C ARG A 83 -7.22 -12.36 19.29
N PHE A 84 -5.97 -12.04 19.60
CA PHE A 84 -5.53 -11.82 20.99
C PHE A 84 -4.95 -10.43 21.24
N GLY A 85 -4.66 -9.67 20.19
CA GLY A 85 -4.11 -8.32 20.33
C GLY A 85 -4.11 -7.53 19.04
N VAL A 86 -3.73 -6.26 19.16
CA VAL A 86 -3.57 -5.34 18.03
C VAL A 86 -2.32 -4.50 18.29
N VAL A 87 -1.50 -4.33 17.26
CA VAL A 87 -0.41 -3.35 17.22
C VAL A 87 -0.92 -2.13 16.46
N GLU A 88 -0.80 -0.95 17.07
CA GLU A 88 -1.17 0.32 16.44
C GLU A 88 -0.02 1.32 16.55
N ILE A 89 0.37 1.90 15.41
CA ILE A 89 1.42 2.91 15.32
C ILE A 89 0.85 4.11 14.58
N PRO A 90 0.60 5.24 15.25
CA PRO A 90 0.13 6.46 14.61
C PRO A 90 1.31 7.21 13.96
N PHE A 91 1.05 7.80 12.81
CA PHE A 91 1.95 8.69 12.09
C PHE A 91 1.22 10.01 11.81
N ASP A 92 1.87 11.11 12.18
CA ASP A 92 1.46 12.44 11.72
C ASP A 92 2.10 12.68 10.35
N VAL A 93 1.27 13.04 9.37
CA VAL A 93 1.71 13.34 8.01
C VAL A 93 1.89 14.86 7.95
N VAL A 94 3.15 15.28 7.96
CA VAL A 94 3.52 16.68 7.77
C VAL A 94 3.92 16.86 6.31
N GLU A 95 3.22 17.76 5.62
CA GLU A 95 3.67 18.29 4.33
C GLU A 95 4.95 19.11 4.58
N ASP A 96 6.03 18.82 3.84
CA ASP A 96 7.30 19.58 3.88
C ASP A 96 7.28 20.86 3.03
#